data_AF-A0A0W0Z0J2-F1
#
_entry.id   AF-A0A0W0Z0J2-F1
#
_cell.length_a   1.000
_cell.length_b   1.000
_cell.length_c   1.000
_cell.angle_alpha   90.00
_cell.angle_beta   90.00
_cell.angle_gamma   90.00
#
_symmetry.space_group_name_H-M   'P 1'
#
loop_
_entity.id
_entity.type
_entity.pdbx_description
1 polymer ?
#
loop_
_entity_poly.entity_id
_entity_poly.type
_entity_poly.pdbx_seq_one_letter_code
_entity_poly.pdbx_strand_id
1 'polypeptide(L)'
;MPFLAGYAWGRTVLLAETPKETRKNRGICGAKTRQGTPCKAPPVWDIAVDKAINGRCKLHGGLSTGPLTEEGREAIRASNKRRVKEN
;
A
#
# COMPACT_ATOMS: atom_id res chain seq x y z
N MET A 1 20.24 -47.06 1.18
CA MET A 1 19.42 -45.90 0.77
C MET A 1 18.44 -45.54 1.87
N PRO A 2 18.78 -44.67 2.84
CA PRO A 2 17.79 -44.16 3.76
C PRO A 2 17.17 -42.87 3.18
N PHE A 3 15.86 -42.95 2.95
CA PHE A 3 14.99 -41.80 2.74
C PHE A 3 14.99 -40.94 4.01
N LEU A 4 15.68 -39.79 3.99
CA LEU A 4 15.52 -38.76 5.03
C LEU A 4 14.53 -37.72 4.52
N ALA A 5 13.28 -37.94 4.91
CA ALA A 5 12.20 -37.00 4.85
C ALA A 5 12.48 -35.77 5.72
N GLY A 6 12.01 -34.61 5.27
CA GLY A 6 11.78 -33.45 6.13
C GLY A 6 12.39 -32.17 5.60
N TYR A 7 11.74 -31.55 4.63
CA TYR A 7 11.94 -30.12 4.36
C TYR A 7 11.54 -29.35 5.62
N ALA A 8 12.54 -28.93 6.40
CA ALA A 8 12.37 -28.08 7.56
C ALA A 8 11.96 -26.68 7.09
N TRP A 9 10.65 -26.46 6.93
CA TRP A 9 10.05 -25.11 6.89
C TRP A 9 9.92 -24.54 8.31
N GLY A 10 10.98 -24.68 9.10
CA GLY A 10 11.12 -24.06 10.41
C GLY A 10 11.60 -22.63 10.22
N ARG A 11 10.66 -21.68 10.25
CA ARG A 11 10.96 -20.25 10.30
C ARG A 11 11.72 -19.97 11.59
N THR A 12 13.04 -19.83 11.51
CA THR A 12 13.90 -19.38 12.61
C THR A 12 13.50 -17.96 12.99
N VAL A 13 12.76 -17.81 14.08
CA VAL A 13 12.46 -16.52 14.73
C VAL A 13 12.89 -16.62 16.18
N LEU A 14 14.21 -16.62 16.42
CA LEU A 14 14.78 -16.57 17.76
C LEU A 14 15.57 -15.27 18.02
N LEU A 15 15.71 -14.38 17.02
CA LEU A 15 16.43 -13.10 17.14
C LEU A 15 15.62 -11.93 16.55
N ALA A 16 14.35 -11.79 16.90
CA ALA A 16 13.65 -10.53 16.66
C ALA A 16 13.31 -9.92 18.02
N GLU A 17 14.06 -8.90 18.42
CA GLU A 17 13.92 -8.20 19.70
C GLU A 17 12.55 -7.54 19.87
N THR A 18 11.79 -7.38 18.78
CA THR A 18 10.39 -6.94 18.78
C THR A 18 9.48 -7.95 18.05
N PRO A 19 8.37 -8.39 18.66
CA PRO A 19 7.40 -9.25 18.00
C PRO A 19 6.70 -8.49 16.86
N LYS A 20 6.69 -9.09 15.66
CA LYS A 20 6.03 -8.48 14.50
C LYS A 20 4.50 -8.36 14.70
N GLU A 21 3.94 -7.23 14.33
CA GLU A 21 2.52 -6.91 14.28
C GLU A 21 1.74 -7.93 13.43
N THR A 22 0.76 -8.56 14.09
CA THR A 22 -0.09 -9.56 13.45
C THR A 22 -0.96 -8.90 12.38
N ARG A 23 -1.32 -9.65 11.33
CA ARG A 23 -2.19 -9.12 10.24
C ARG A 23 -3.51 -8.53 10.73
N LYS A 24 -4.02 -9.01 11.87
CA LYS A 24 -5.28 -8.53 12.47
C LYS A 24 -5.16 -7.11 13.04
N ASN A 25 -3.97 -6.71 13.49
CA ASN A 25 -3.75 -5.42 14.15
C ASN A 25 -3.35 -4.28 13.20
N ARG A 26 -3.06 -4.57 11.94
CA ARG A 26 -2.55 -3.61 10.94
C ARG A 26 -3.53 -2.50 10.52
N GLY A 27 -4.76 -2.51 11.04
CA GLY A 27 -5.78 -1.51 10.77
C GLY A 27 -6.41 -1.62 9.37
N ILE A 28 -7.20 -0.59 9.01
CA ILE A 28 -7.93 -0.48 7.74
C ILE A 28 -7.62 0.83 7.03
N CYS A 29 -7.76 0.85 5.71
CA CYS A 29 -7.47 2.02 4.88
C CYS A 29 -8.34 3.23 5.19
N GLY A 30 -9.65 3.06 5.42
CA GLY A 30 -10.58 4.13 5.79
C GLY A 30 -10.80 5.23 4.74
N ALA A 31 -10.36 5.06 3.49
CA ALA A 31 -10.58 6.07 2.43
C ALA A 31 -12.04 6.08 1.95
N LYS A 32 -12.57 7.24 1.56
CA LYS A 32 -13.93 7.34 1.00
C LYS A 32 -13.98 6.64 -0.36
N THR A 33 -14.78 5.60 -0.47
CA THR A 33 -14.99 4.89 -1.74
C THR A 33 -15.92 5.67 -2.67
N ARG A 34 -16.02 5.24 -3.93
CA ARG A 34 -17.00 5.80 -4.90
C ARG A 34 -18.45 5.70 -4.42
N GLN A 35 -18.75 4.71 -3.57
CA GLN A 35 -20.07 4.51 -2.96
C GLN A 35 -20.29 5.37 -1.71
N GLY A 36 -19.32 6.20 -1.32
CA GLY A 36 -19.40 7.07 -0.14
C GLY A 36 -19.09 6.40 1.19
N THR A 37 -18.89 5.08 1.22
CA THR A 37 -18.55 4.31 2.43
C THR A 37 -17.04 4.28 2.68
N PRO A 38 -16.57 4.07 3.93
CA PRO A 38 -15.14 3.95 4.24
C PRO A 38 -14.55 2.63 3.74
N CYS A 39 -13.34 2.69 3.19
CA CYS A 39 -12.64 1.53 2.67
C CYS A 39 -12.19 0.58 3.80
N LYS A 40 -12.60 -0.68 3.71
CA LYS A 40 -12.27 -1.75 4.68
C LYS A 40 -11.00 -2.54 4.35
N ALA A 41 -10.34 -2.24 3.23
CA ALA A 41 -9.15 -2.97 2.81
C ALA A 41 -7.96 -2.70 3.74
N PRO A 42 -7.04 -3.67 3.94
CA PRO A 42 -5.85 -3.47 4.75
C PRO A 42 -4.92 -2.42 4.09
N PRO A 43 -4.19 -1.64 4.88
CA PRO A 43 -3.19 -0.73 4.35
C PRO A 43 -2.00 -1.49 3.76
N VAL A 44 -1.22 -0.82 2.92
CA VAL A 44 0.04 -1.36 2.43
C VAL A 44 1.04 -1.43 3.60
N TRP A 45 1.56 -2.63 3.86
CA TRP A 45 2.43 -2.93 5.00
C TRP A 45 3.88 -3.13 4.57
N ASP A 46 4.79 -2.43 5.21
CA ASP A 46 6.23 -2.67 5.10
C ASP A 46 6.61 -3.84 6.04
N ILE A 47 7.13 -4.93 5.48
CA ILE A 47 7.48 -6.15 6.24
C ILE A 47 8.84 -6.01 6.94
N ALA A 48 9.70 -5.11 6.45
CA ALA A 48 11.01 -4.85 7.02
C ALA A 48 10.90 -3.92 8.23
N VAL A 49 10.13 -2.84 8.09
CA VAL A 49 9.91 -1.84 9.17
C VAL A 49 8.72 -2.21 10.07
N ASP A 50 7.92 -3.18 9.65
CA ASP A 50 6.71 -3.66 10.35
C ASP A 50 5.71 -2.54 10.68
N LYS A 51 5.42 -1.73 9.66
CA LYS A 51 4.52 -0.57 9.78
C LYS A 51 3.76 -0.34 8.48
N ALA A 52 2.59 0.31 8.57
CA ALA A 52 1.89 0.80 7.39
C ALA A 52 2.67 1.94 6.72
N ILE A 53 2.86 1.87 5.41
CA ILE A 53 3.63 2.88 4.66
C ILE A 53 2.92 4.23 4.69
N ASN A 54 1.63 4.25 4.38
CA ASN A 54 0.81 5.46 4.28
C ASN A 54 -0.57 5.31 4.93
N GLY A 55 -0.82 4.20 5.64
CA GLY A 55 -2.12 3.91 6.24
C GLY A 55 -3.27 3.70 5.23
N ARG A 56 -3.00 3.63 3.92
CA ARG A 56 -4.00 3.43 2.86
C ARG A 56 -3.74 2.11 2.12
N CYS A 57 -4.80 1.54 1.54
CA CYS A 57 -4.68 0.33 0.72
C CYS A 57 -4.10 0.65 -0.66
N LYS A 58 -3.67 -0.36 -1.40
CA LYS A 58 -3.12 -0.20 -2.76
C LYS A 58 -4.01 0.61 -3.72
N LEU A 59 -5.34 0.54 -3.54
CA LEU A 59 -6.31 1.22 -4.40
C LEU A 59 -6.53 2.69 -4.03
N HIS A 60 -6.34 3.06 -2.77
CA HIS A 60 -6.57 4.42 -2.25
C HIS A 60 -5.29 5.09 -1.77
N GLY A 61 -4.15 4.41 -1.83
CA GLY A 61 -2.82 4.89 -1.50
C GLY A 61 -2.25 5.70 -2.66
N GLY A 62 -2.95 6.76 -3.04
CA GLY A 62 -2.39 7.82 -3.86
C GLY A 62 -1.33 8.56 -3.05
N LEU A 63 -0.07 8.28 -3.34
CA LEU A 63 1.09 9.06 -2.86
C LEU A 63 1.71 9.90 -3.99
N SER A 64 1.03 10.06 -5.13
CA SER A 64 1.45 11.08 -6.07
C SER A 64 1.19 12.44 -5.43
N THR A 65 2.26 13.12 -5.01
CA THR A 65 2.26 14.52 -4.52
C THR A 65 1.78 15.53 -5.58
N GLY A 66 1.32 15.05 -6.74
CA GLY A 66 1.08 15.86 -7.91
C GLY A 66 2.37 16.46 -8.48
N PRO A 67 2.27 17.21 -9.57
CA PRO A 67 3.38 18.01 -10.08
C PRO A 67 3.74 19.11 -9.06
N LEU A 68 4.99 19.10 -8.63
CA LEU A 68 5.51 20.11 -7.69
C LEU A 68 5.89 21.41 -8.41
N THR A 69 6.25 21.33 -9.69
CA THR A 69 6.66 22.47 -10.53
C THR A 69 5.46 23.13 -11.23
N GLU A 70 5.59 24.41 -11.56
CA GLU A 70 4.53 25.13 -12.29
C GLU A 70 4.34 24.55 -13.70
N GLU A 71 5.43 24.23 -14.41
CA GLU A 71 5.39 23.56 -15.71
C GLU A 71 4.62 22.23 -15.64
N GLY A 72 4.82 21.44 -14.59
CA GLY A 72 4.11 20.19 -14.40
C GLY A 72 2.61 20.40 -14.15
N ARG A 73 2.24 21.46 -13.43
CA ARG A 73 0.83 21.84 -13.23
C ARG A 73 0.19 22.32 -14.52
N GLU A 74 0.90 23.11 -15.32
CA GLU A 74 0.44 23.57 -16.63
C GLU A 74 0.26 22.42 -17.61
N ALA A 75 1.17 21.44 -17.63
CA ALA A 75 1.04 20.24 -18.45
C ALA A 75 -0.24 19.46 -18.11
N ILE A 76 -0.53 19.26 -16.82
CA ILE A 76 -1.79 18.62 -16.38
C ILE A 76 -3.00 19.48 -16.77
N ARG A 77 -2.94 20.80 -16.58
CA ARG A 77 -4.02 21.73 -16.94
C ARG A 77 -4.32 21.69 -18.44
N ALA A 78 -3.29 21.71 -19.28
CA ALA A 78 -3.43 21.61 -20.73
C ALA A 78 -4.01 20.25 -21.14
N SER A 79 -3.53 19.16 -20.54
CA SER A 79 -4.07 17.82 -20.77
C SER A 79 -5.57 17.72 -20.45
N ASN A 80 -5.98 18.26 -19.31
CA ASN A 80 -7.39 18.29 -18.90
C ASN A 80 -8.25 19.14 -19.86
N LYS A 81 -7.76 20.30 -20.31
CA LYS A 81 -8.46 21.14 -21.31
C LYS A 81 -8.71 20.39 -22.63
N ARG A 82 -7.72 19.64 -23.12
CA ARG A 82 -7.87 18.84 -24.37
C ARG A 82 -9.00 17.82 -24.23
N ARG A 83 -9.02 17.06 -23.13
CA ARG A 83 -10.04 16.03 -22.85
C ARG A 83 -11.46 16.59 -22.82
N VAL A 84 -11.64 17.80 -22.30
CA VAL A 84 -12.96 18.46 -22.27
C VAL A 84 -13.41 18.91 -23.66
N LYS A 85 -12.48 19.31 -24.53
CA LYS A 85 -12.80 19.73 -25.89
C LYS A 85 -13.12 18.56 -26.83
N GLU A 86 -12.61 17.38 -26.52
CA GLU A 86 -12.79 16.13 -27.28
C GLU A 86 -14.05 15.34 -26.89
N ASN A 87 -14.70 15.68 -25.77
CA ASN A 87 -16.00 15.14 -25.36
C ASN A 87 -17.12 16.14 -25.69
#